data_AF-A0A6L7QN62-F1
#
_entry.id   AF-A0A6L7QN62-F1
#
_cell.length_a   1.000
_cell.length_b   1.000
_cell.length_c   1.000
_cell.angle_alpha   90.00
_cell.angle_beta   90.00
_cell.angle_gamma   90.00
#
_symmetry.space_group_name_H-M   'P 1'
#
loop_
_entity.id
_entity.type
_entity.pdbx_description
1 polymer ?
#
loop_
_entity_poly.entity_id
_entity_poly.type
_entity_poly.pdbx_seq_one_letter_code
_entity_poly.pdbx_strand_id
1 'polypeptide(L)'
;MAELNDGRPSATLEDARDAVRELKATSGLPTGGLKVRVRNGVHALAHGVHFGPEDSGTAAAPIVYCPAEGETVRLLGGRQLDPAAWTPVTDPTVRARLAEGAKEHIVQIDLAAQGVTDLGTFVSRGFGRDTGPAHLELFFNDLPMTVAQWPNTGQFAAITGFTKPMSNPWGQEAGDLTGGFTYEGDRPSGWAPTDDIWVHGYWGYDWANSYERVSRLDPENRLVETAPPHGNHHFTPGQRFYFLNVLEELDQPGEYYVDQTSGILYFWPPGELSEGETVVSEVSEPLLTLQNVSHVELRGLTVEAGRGSGIEAEGGEGLCIIGCTIRNCGTWAVRIQGGINHTVAGCDIYGCGDGGVSVNGGDRPSLTPCNHAVVNNHIHHFARWTRCYVAGIGAGGVGMRFAHNLIHDAPHNAILFWGNDFLIENNEIYRVCLETGDAGAIYTGRDFTYRGNVIRRNFIHHMGGVGMGTMAIYMDDCVSGTHIAENTLWRCQTAVVLGGGRDFVVEQNVFVECLLAIGADARGIDTNPGWQNNIKGLWESLKAMRYDEPPYSERYPEIAGVDPHYAAGKGVPPEHNRVERNIC
;
A
#
# COMPACT_ATOMS: atom_id res chain seq x y z
N MET A 1 -14.96 -31.83 10.79
CA MET A 1 -15.80 -30.63 10.61
C MET A 1 -17.12 -31.04 9.99
N ALA A 2 -18.22 -30.50 10.49
CA ALA A 2 -19.53 -30.62 9.83
C ALA A 2 -19.65 -29.60 8.68
N GLU A 3 -20.60 -29.81 7.77
CA GLU A 3 -20.87 -28.92 6.64
C GLU A 3 -22.23 -28.25 6.79
N LEU A 4 -22.30 -26.95 6.52
CA LEU A 4 -23.56 -26.21 6.39
C LEU A 4 -23.81 -25.92 4.90
N ASN A 5 -24.94 -26.42 4.39
CA ASN A 5 -25.47 -26.11 3.06
C ASN A 5 -26.97 -25.85 3.24
N ASP A 6 -27.39 -24.59 3.11
CA ASP A 6 -28.78 -24.21 3.32
C ASP A 6 -29.70 -24.58 2.14
N GLY A 7 -29.12 -25.06 1.03
CA GLY A 7 -29.84 -25.48 -0.17
C GLY A 7 -30.57 -24.36 -0.89
N ARG A 8 -30.35 -23.08 -0.52
CA ARG A 8 -31.02 -21.92 -1.13
C ARG A 8 -30.13 -21.38 -2.26
N PRO A 9 -30.62 -21.37 -3.52
CA PRO A 9 -29.83 -20.93 -4.68
C PRO A 9 -29.43 -19.45 -4.68
N SER A 10 -29.90 -18.65 -3.72
CA SER A 10 -29.78 -17.19 -3.67
C SER A 10 -29.33 -16.65 -2.30
N ALA A 11 -28.72 -17.48 -1.46
CA ALA A 11 -28.26 -17.05 -0.13
C ALA A 11 -26.95 -16.25 -0.23
N THR A 12 -26.88 -15.12 0.47
CA THR A 12 -25.68 -14.27 0.52
C THR A 12 -24.66 -14.80 1.54
N LEU A 13 -23.47 -14.19 1.60
CA LEU A 13 -22.49 -14.52 2.64
C LEU A 13 -23.02 -14.17 4.05
N GLU A 14 -23.81 -13.11 4.16
CA GLU A 14 -24.52 -12.71 5.37
C GLU A 14 -25.55 -13.76 5.80
N ASP A 15 -26.35 -14.29 4.86
CA ASP A 15 -27.30 -15.37 5.15
C ASP A 15 -26.57 -16.60 5.71
N ALA A 16 -25.42 -16.95 5.11
CA ALA A 16 -24.60 -18.05 5.57
C ALA A 16 -24.02 -17.80 6.98
N ARG A 17 -23.51 -16.59 7.25
CA ARG A 17 -23.05 -16.17 8.58
C ARG A 17 -24.19 -16.24 9.61
N ASP A 18 -25.37 -15.73 9.28
CA ASP A 18 -26.50 -15.71 10.20
C ASP A 18 -27.04 -17.12 10.47
N ALA A 19 -26.98 -18.04 9.51
CA ALA A 19 -27.27 -19.45 9.73
C ALA A 19 -26.24 -20.12 10.67
N VAL A 20 -24.96 -19.72 10.63
CA VAL A 20 -23.97 -20.17 11.63
C VAL A 20 -24.34 -19.67 13.02
N ARG A 21 -24.76 -18.41 13.16
CA ARG A 21 -25.21 -17.83 14.43
C ARG A 21 -26.42 -18.59 14.99
N GLU A 22 -27.40 -18.91 14.15
CA GLU A 22 -28.57 -19.70 14.54
C GLU A 22 -28.19 -21.13 14.98
N LEU A 23 -27.30 -21.80 14.24
CA LEU A 23 -26.79 -23.12 14.61
C LEU A 23 -26.11 -23.07 15.99
N LYS A 24 -25.27 -22.06 16.23
CA LYS A 24 -24.59 -21.86 17.52
C LYS A 24 -25.58 -21.64 18.66
N ALA A 25 -26.63 -20.83 18.43
CA ALA A 25 -27.64 -20.52 19.43
C ALA A 25 -28.54 -21.72 19.77
N THR A 26 -28.82 -22.59 18.80
CA THR A 26 -29.77 -23.71 18.96
C THR A 26 -29.12 -25.01 19.39
N SER A 27 -27.98 -25.36 18.77
CA SER A 27 -27.36 -26.68 18.87
C SER A 27 -25.89 -26.64 19.30
N GLY A 28 -25.29 -25.46 19.30
CA GLY A 28 -23.85 -25.27 19.52
C GLY A 28 -22.99 -25.69 18.32
N LEU A 29 -21.68 -25.41 18.39
CA LEU A 29 -20.76 -25.83 17.34
C LEU A 29 -20.50 -27.34 17.41
N PRO A 30 -20.47 -28.04 16.26
CA PRO A 30 -20.13 -29.44 16.20
C PRO A 30 -18.67 -29.69 16.58
N THR A 31 -18.38 -30.90 17.08
CA THR A 31 -17.00 -31.31 17.41
C THR A 31 -16.08 -31.17 16.20
N GLY A 32 -14.95 -30.48 16.39
CA GLY A 32 -13.97 -30.25 15.34
C GLY A 32 -14.33 -29.09 14.40
N GLY A 33 -15.41 -28.34 14.65
CA GLY A 33 -15.73 -27.10 13.94
C GLY A 33 -16.68 -27.26 12.75
N LEU A 34 -16.92 -26.14 12.08
CA LEU A 34 -17.90 -26.00 11.01
C LEU A 34 -17.25 -25.48 9.73
N LYS A 35 -17.59 -26.08 8.59
CA LYS A 35 -17.30 -25.54 7.25
C LYS A 35 -18.57 -24.95 6.65
N VAL A 36 -18.49 -23.69 6.27
CA VAL A 36 -19.49 -22.99 5.45
C VAL A 36 -18.99 -23.04 4.01
N ARG A 37 -19.68 -23.84 3.18
CA ARG A 37 -19.31 -24.02 1.77
C ARG A 37 -20.09 -23.04 0.89
N VAL A 38 -19.37 -22.06 0.35
CA VAL A 38 -19.94 -21.10 -0.61
C VAL A 38 -19.89 -21.71 -2.01
N ARG A 39 -20.99 -21.62 -2.74
CA ARG A 39 -21.14 -22.21 -4.08
C ARG A 39 -20.52 -21.35 -5.18
N ASN A 40 -20.16 -21.99 -6.27
CA ASN A 40 -19.51 -21.41 -7.44
C ASN A 40 -20.25 -20.19 -7.97
N GLY A 41 -19.52 -19.12 -8.26
CA GLY A 41 -20.06 -17.96 -8.95
C GLY A 41 -19.54 -16.62 -8.44
N VAL A 42 -20.13 -15.57 -9.01
CA VAL A 42 -19.94 -14.18 -8.61
C VAL A 42 -21.04 -13.81 -7.62
N HIS A 43 -20.64 -13.44 -6.42
CA HIS A 43 -21.48 -12.97 -5.34
C HIS A 43 -21.26 -11.48 -5.19
N ALA A 44 -22.11 -10.69 -5.86
CA ALA A 44 -22.07 -9.24 -5.77
C ALA A 44 -22.48 -8.76 -4.37
N LEU A 45 -21.66 -7.92 -3.77
CA LEU A 45 -21.87 -7.33 -2.46
C LEU A 45 -22.56 -5.97 -2.63
N ALA A 46 -23.68 -5.76 -1.93
CA ALA A 46 -24.34 -4.45 -1.91
C ALA A 46 -23.67 -3.48 -0.92
N HIS A 47 -22.96 -4.01 0.08
CA HIS A 47 -22.23 -3.30 1.14
C HIS A 47 -21.21 -4.26 1.78
N GLY A 48 -20.42 -3.79 2.75
CA GLY A 48 -19.44 -4.62 3.44
C GLY A 48 -20.09 -5.68 4.35
N VAL A 49 -19.52 -6.89 4.38
CA VAL A 49 -20.00 -7.98 5.26
C VAL A 49 -19.27 -7.95 6.59
N HIS A 50 -20.02 -7.83 7.68
CA HIS A 50 -19.49 -7.74 9.04
C HIS A 50 -19.50 -9.09 9.77
N PHE A 51 -18.43 -9.41 10.49
CA PHE A 51 -18.34 -10.53 11.42
C PHE A 51 -18.00 -9.98 12.81
N GLY A 52 -18.78 -10.36 13.81
CA GLY A 52 -18.62 -9.97 15.20
C GLY A 52 -18.19 -11.13 16.10
N PRO A 53 -18.05 -10.90 17.42
CA PRO A 53 -17.71 -11.95 18.38
C PRO A 53 -18.63 -13.18 18.32
N GLU A 54 -19.90 -12.98 17.98
CA GLU A 54 -20.90 -14.04 17.77
C GLU A 54 -20.58 -14.99 16.61
N ASP A 55 -19.63 -14.64 15.74
CA ASP A 55 -19.16 -15.47 14.62
C ASP A 55 -17.92 -16.29 14.98
N SER A 56 -17.44 -16.20 16.22
CA SER A 56 -16.24 -16.90 16.67
C SER A 56 -16.40 -18.41 16.78
N GLY A 57 -15.38 -19.15 16.37
CA GLY A 57 -15.18 -20.54 16.74
C GLY A 57 -14.44 -20.69 18.07
N THR A 58 -13.88 -21.88 18.28
CA THR A 58 -12.89 -22.16 19.33
C THR A 58 -11.68 -22.86 18.70
N ALA A 59 -10.54 -22.92 19.39
CA ALA A 59 -9.38 -23.66 18.90
C ALA A 59 -9.70 -25.14 18.54
N ALA A 60 -10.63 -25.77 19.27
CA ALA A 60 -11.08 -27.14 19.03
C ALA A 60 -12.24 -27.24 18.01
N ALA A 61 -12.90 -26.14 17.69
CA ALA A 61 -14.03 -26.07 16.78
C ALA A 61 -14.03 -24.74 16.00
N PRO A 62 -13.11 -24.57 15.05
CA PRO A 62 -13.04 -23.34 14.23
C PRO A 62 -14.22 -23.26 13.25
N ILE A 63 -14.45 -22.06 12.71
CA ILE A 63 -15.44 -21.83 11.66
C ILE A 63 -14.71 -21.43 10.39
N VAL A 64 -14.90 -22.18 9.31
CA VAL A 64 -14.19 -22.01 8.04
C VAL A 64 -15.16 -21.65 6.93
N TYR A 65 -14.99 -20.48 6.33
CA TYR A 65 -15.70 -20.07 5.12
C TYR A 65 -14.83 -20.38 3.91
N CYS A 66 -15.30 -21.24 3.01
CA CYS A 66 -14.54 -21.67 1.84
C CYS A 66 -15.43 -22.01 0.65
N PRO A 67 -14.90 -22.06 -0.58
CA PRO A 67 -15.60 -22.66 -1.70
C PRO A 67 -16.00 -24.11 -1.43
N ALA A 68 -17.07 -24.55 -2.09
CA ALA A 68 -17.29 -25.98 -2.27
C ALA A 68 -16.16 -26.62 -3.12
N GLU A 69 -16.05 -27.94 -3.07
CA GLU A 69 -14.90 -28.63 -3.64
C GLU A 69 -14.82 -28.45 -5.16
N GLY A 70 -13.68 -27.96 -5.67
CA GLY A 70 -13.46 -27.69 -7.09
C GLY A 70 -14.19 -26.44 -7.62
N GLU A 71 -14.89 -25.70 -6.77
CA GLU A 71 -15.65 -24.51 -7.14
C GLU A 71 -14.84 -23.22 -6.90
N THR A 72 -15.15 -22.16 -7.64
CA THR A 72 -14.52 -20.83 -7.49
C THR A 72 -15.55 -19.81 -7.03
N VAL A 73 -15.20 -18.99 -6.03
CA VAL A 73 -16.10 -18.02 -5.41
C VAL A 73 -15.48 -16.63 -5.50
N ARG A 74 -16.17 -15.70 -6.16
CA ARG A 74 -15.80 -14.29 -6.25
C ARG A 74 -16.76 -13.46 -5.41
N LEU A 75 -16.26 -12.81 -4.37
CA LEU A 75 -16.96 -11.79 -3.59
C LEU A 75 -16.66 -10.43 -4.23
N LEU A 76 -17.63 -9.92 -4.97
CA LEU A 76 -17.44 -8.77 -5.85
C LEU A 76 -18.00 -7.50 -5.19
N GLY A 77 -17.13 -6.57 -4.83
CA GLY A 77 -17.50 -5.24 -4.34
C GLY A 77 -17.82 -4.21 -5.43
N GLY A 78 -17.83 -4.64 -6.68
CA GLY A 78 -18.11 -3.82 -7.85
C GLY A 78 -19.32 -4.31 -8.63
N ARG A 79 -19.48 -3.74 -9.83
CA ARG A 79 -20.55 -4.08 -10.76
C ARG A 79 -20.01 -4.49 -12.11
N GLN A 80 -20.43 -5.66 -12.58
CA GLN A 80 -20.23 -6.07 -13.97
C GLN A 80 -21.15 -5.24 -14.88
N LEU A 81 -20.57 -4.59 -15.89
CA LEU A 81 -21.31 -3.82 -16.89
C LEU A 81 -21.76 -4.72 -18.04
N ASP A 82 -22.92 -4.45 -18.63
CA ASP A 82 -23.43 -5.21 -19.78
C ASP A 82 -22.58 -4.92 -21.04
N PRO A 83 -21.93 -5.93 -21.65
CA PRO A 83 -21.17 -5.76 -22.88
C PRO A 83 -21.99 -5.14 -24.03
N ALA A 84 -23.31 -5.39 -24.06
CA ALA A 84 -24.19 -4.87 -25.11
C ALA A 84 -24.58 -3.39 -24.91
N ALA A 85 -24.33 -2.81 -23.73
CA ALA A 85 -24.65 -1.43 -23.42
C ALA A 85 -23.56 -0.43 -23.85
N TRP A 86 -22.38 -0.92 -24.23
CA TRP A 86 -21.32 -0.10 -24.80
C TRP A 86 -21.67 0.37 -26.21
N THR A 87 -21.51 1.67 -26.46
CA THR A 87 -21.77 2.28 -27.77
C THR A 87 -20.59 3.14 -28.22
N PRO A 88 -20.32 3.27 -29.52
CA PRO A 88 -19.32 4.22 -30.01
C PRO A 88 -19.67 5.65 -29.59
N VAL A 89 -18.66 6.48 -29.31
CA VAL A 89 -18.89 7.90 -29.03
C VAL A 89 -19.30 8.61 -30.32
N THR A 90 -20.57 9.05 -30.42
CA THR A 90 -21.09 9.73 -31.61
C THR A 90 -21.32 11.23 -31.43
N ASP A 91 -21.32 11.74 -30.20
CA ASP A 91 -21.55 13.17 -29.93
C ASP A 91 -20.41 14.02 -30.53
N PRO A 92 -20.70 14.93 -31.49
CA PRO A 92 -19.67 15.72 -32.15
C PRO A 92 -18.90 16.64 -31.19
N THR A 93 -19.50 17.07 -30.08
CA THR A 93 -18.85 17.94 -29.08
C THR A 93 -17.81 17.17 -28.27
N VAL A 94 -18.13 15.93 -27.88
CA VAL A 94 -17.20 15.02 -27.20
C VAL A 94 -16.10 14.59 -28.17
N ARG A 95 -16.47 14.14 -29.38
CA ARG A 95 -15.51 13.72 -30.41
C ARG A 95 -14.54 14.82 -30.82
N ALA A 96 -14.92 16.10 -30.76
CA ALA A 96 -14.02 17.21 -31.06
C ALA A 96 -12.88 17.38 -30.04
N ARG A 97 -13.04 16.84 -28.82
CA ARG A 97 -12.03 16.88 -27.75
C ARG A 97 -11.02 15.73 -27.85
N LEU A 98 -11.42 14.60 -28.44
CA LEU A 98 -10.60 13.40 -28.55
C LEU A 98 -9.53 13.53 -29.64
N ALA A 99 -8.34 12.96 -29.40
CA ALA A 99 -7.29 12.88 -30.41
C ALA A 99 -7.79 12.12 -31.66
N GLU A 100 -7.42 12.57 -32.88
CA GLU A 100 -7.90 11.97 -34.14
C GLU A 100 -7.70 10.46 -34.21
N GLY A 101 -6.56 9.96 -33.71
CA GLY A 101 -6.25 8.53 -33.68
C GLY A 101 -7.06 7.72 -32.66
N ALA A 102 -7.72 8.35 -31.70
CA ALA A 102 -8.44 7.68 -30.61
C ALA A 102 -9.96 7.58 -30.87
N LYS A 103 -10.53 8.49 -31.67
CA LYS A 103 -11.99 8.66 -31.84
C LYS A 103 -12.75 7.42 -32.27
N GLU A 104 -12.14 6.55 -33.07
CA GLU A 104 -12.78 5.32 -33.57
C GLU A 104 -12.66 4.14 -32.59
N HIS A 105 -11.83 4.27 -31.56
CA HIS A 105 -11.57 3.21 -30.59
C HIS A 105 -12.30 3.42 -29.26
N ILE A 106 -12.70 4.64 -28.96
CA ILE A 106 -13.36 4.98 -27.70
C ILE A 106 -14.84 4.65 -27.77
N VAL A 107 -15.29 3.89 -26.78
CA VAL A 107 -16.68 3.58 -26.51
C VAL A 107 -17.16 4.36 -25.28
N GLN A 108 -18.47 4.44 -25.11
CA GLN A 108 -19.12 5.03 -23.94
C GLN A 108 -20.24 4.14 -23.40
N ILE A 109 -20.53 4.32 -22.11
CA ILE A 109 -21.66 3.70 -21.43
C ILE A 109 -22.25 4.66 -20.38
N ASP A 110 -23.57 4.64 -20.23
CA ASP A 110 -24.29 5.37 -19.18
C ASP A 110 -24.30 4.54 -17.89
N LEU A 111 -23.57 4.99 -16.88
CA LEU A 111 -23.40 4.26 -15.63
C LEU A 111 -24.70 4.18 -14.82
N ALA A 112 -25.53 5.23 -14.84
CA ALA A 112 -26.82 5.22 -14.14
C ALA A 112 -27.78 4.20 -14.77
N ALA A 113 -27.76 4.07 -16.10
CA ALA A 113 -28.50 3.01 -16.81
C ALA A 113 -28.01 1.59 -16.48
N GLN A 114 -26.76 1.45 -16.03
CA GLN A 114 -26.21 0.19 -15.51
C GLN A 114 -26.44 0.00 -14.00
N GLY A 115 -27.14 0.93 -13.35
CA GLY A 115 -27.41 0.88 -11.90
C GLY A 115 -26.25 1.37 -11.03
N VAL A 116 -25.25 2.05 -11.60
CA VAL A 116 -24.14 2.68 -10.87
C VAL A 116 -24.45 4.16 -10.71
N THR A 117 -24.77 4.58 -9.49
CA THR A 117 -25.14 5.98 -9.19
C THR A 117 -24.12 6.69 -8.30
N ASP A 118 -23.23 5.94 -7.64
CA ASP A 118 -22.13 6.50 -6.84
C ASP A 118 -20.81 6.24 -7.56
N LEU A 119 -20.26 7.30 -8.15
CA LEU A 119 -19.02 7.26 -8.93
C LEU A 119 -17.77 7.45 -8.06
N GLY A 120 -17.95 7.74 -6.77
CA GLY A 120 -16.88 8.21 -5.90
C GLY A 120 -16.27 9.50 -6.40
N THR A 121 -15.30 10.00 -5.65
CA THR A 121 -14.57 11.22 -6.00
C THR A 121 -13.09 11.00 -5.84
N PHE A 122 -12.30 11.66 -6.66
CA PHE A 122 -10.90 11.82 -6.34
C PHE A 122 -10.76 12.59 -5.03
N VAL A 123 -9.82 12.15 -4.22
CA VAL A 123 -9.44 12.79 -2.96
C VAL A 123 -7.95 12.97 -2.92
N SER A 124 -7.50 13.97 -2.16
CA SER A 124 -6.08 14.14 -1.93
C SER A 124 -5.52 12.92 -1.19
N ARG A 125 -4.53 12.27 -1.79
CA ARG A 125 -4.01 10.95 -1.40
C ARG A 125 -2.50 10.89 -1.60
N GLY A 126 -1.78 10.04 -0.87
CA GLY A 126 -0.31 10.00 -0.93
C GLY A 126 0.37 9.97 0.44
N PHE A 127 1.65 10.30 0.45
CA PHE A 127 2.48 10.35 1.66
C PHE A 127 1.83 11.21 2.75
N GLY A 128 1.77 10.67 3.97
CA GLY A 128 1.27 11.37 5.15
C GLY A 128 -0.24 11.65 5.16
N ARG A 129 -1.01 11.06 4.24
CA ARG A 129 -2.47 11.23 4.14
C ARG A 129 -3.20 9.98 4.60
N ASP A 130 -4.38 10.18 5.15
CA ASP A 130 -5.27 9.08 5.49
C ASP A 130 -5.73 8.34 4.22
N THR A 131 -5.83 7.02 4.33
CA THR A 131 -6.37 6.19 3.24
C THR A 131 -7.88 6.26 3.26
N GLY A 132 -8.47 6.81 2.20
CA GLY A 132 -9.92 6.80 1.95
C GLY A 132 -10.28 5.91 0.75
N PRO A 133 -11.58 5.62 0.55
CA PRO A 133 -12.04 4.87 -0.61
C PRO A 133 -11.55 5.49 -1.91
N ALA A 134 -11.22 4.65 -2.90
CA ALA A 134 -10.88 5.13 -4.24
C ALA A 134 -12.10 5.80 -4.91
N HIS A 135 -11.84 6.56 -5.96
CA HIS A 135 -12.85 6.91 -6.96
C HIS A 135 -13.29 5.64 -7.71
N LEU A 136 -14.28 5.74 -8.61
CA LEU A 136 -14.66 4.61 -9.45
C LEU A 136 -13.49 4.19 -10.35
N GLU A 137 -13.12 2.93 -10.19
CA GLU A 137 -12.09 2.26 -10.97
C GLU A 137 -12.73 1.33 -11.99
N LEU A 138 -12.18 1.30 -13.20
CA LEU A 138 -12.56 0.36 -14.24
C LEU A 138 -11.57 -0.80 -14.30
N PHE A 139 -12.07 -2.02 -14.38
CA PHE A 139 -11.30 -3.23 -14.60
C PHE A 139 -11.76 -3.91 -15.89
N PHE A 140 -10.81 -4.40 -16.68
CA PHE A 140 -11.07 -5.22 -17.86
C PHE A 140 -10.30 -6.53 -17.76
N ASN A 141 -11.01 -7.66 -17.75
CA ASN A 141 -10.43 -8.99 -17.53
C ASN A 141 -9.51 -9.02 -16.29
N ASP A 142 -10.03 -8.53 -15.17
CA ASP A 142 -9.35 -8.43 -13.87
C ASP A 142 -8.12 -7.50 -13.82
N LEU A 143 -7.78 -6.80 -14.91
CA LEU A 143 -6.72 -5.82 -14.93
C LEU A 143 -7.29 -4.42 -14.64
N PRO A 144 -6.68 -3.62 -13.75
CA PRO A 144 -7.06 -2.22 -13.55
C PRO A 144 -6.71 -1.41 -14.80
N MET A 145 -7.68 -0.66 -15.29
CA MET A 145 -7.50 0.29 -16.39
C MET A 145 -6.90 1.60 -15.85
N THR A 146 -6.32 2.41 -16.75
CA THR A 146 -5.62 3.65 -16.39
C THR A 146 -6.59 4.83 -16.53
N VAL A 147 -6.67 5.69 -15.52
CA VAL A 147 -7.38 6.98 -15.69
C VAL A 147 -6.62 7.79 -16.74
N ALA A 148 -7.33 8.33 -17.73
CA ALA A 148 -6.77 9.20 -18.76
C ALA A 148 -5.84 10.26 -18.15
N GLN A 149 -4.58 10.27 -18.59
CA GLN A 149 -3.52 11.04 -17.94
C GLN A 149 -2.50 11.57 -18.94
N TRP A 150 -1.86 12.68 -18.58
CA TRP A 150 -0.72 13.20 -19.33
C TRP A 150 0.43 13.63 -18.41
N PRO A 151 1.67 13.21 -18.67
CA PRO A 151 2.05 12.25 -19.71
C PRO A 151 1.50 10.83 -19.49
N ASN A 152 1.55 10.00 -20.53
CA ASN A 152 1.00 8.65 -20.51
C ASN A 152 1.79 7.75 -19.56
N THR A 153 1.20 6.61 -19.17
CA THR A 153 1.72 5.71 -18.13
C THR A 153 3.23 5.46 -18.22
N GLY A 154 3.92 5.66 -17.10
CA GLY A 154 5.37 5.50 -16.99
C GLY A 154 6.19 6.74 -17.39
N GLN A 155 5.55 7.82 -17.82
CA GLN A 155 6.17 9.10 -18.13
C GLN A 155 5.74 10.18 -17.13
N PHE A 156 6.57 11.21 -17.00
CA PHE A 156 6.30 12.38 -16.15
C PHE A 156 6.69 13.65 -16.87
N ALA A 157 5.98 14.74 -16.59
CA ALA A 157 6.38 16.10 -16.93
C ALA A 157 7.22 16.68 -15.78
N ALA A 158 8.05 17.67 -16.10
CA ALA A 158 8.89 18.37 -15.14
C ALA A 158 8.30 19.72 -14.70
N ILE A 159 8.45 20.01 -13.40
CA ILE A 159 8.27 21.34 -12.83
C ILE A 159 9.41 22.23 -13.32
N THR A 160 9.09 23.36 -13.95
CA THR A 160 10.09 24.31 -14.47
C THR A 160 10.36 25.48 -13.54
N GLY A 161 9.46 25.74 -12.57
CA GLY A 161 9.53 26.89 -11.68
C GLY A 161 8.34 26.99 -10.73
N PHE A 162 8.28 28.08 -9.98
CA PHE A 162 7.22 28.37 -9.00
C PHE A 162 7.03 29.89 -8.87
N THR A 163 5.89 30.33 -8.35
CA THR A 163 5.56 31.77 -8.27
C THR A 163 5.84 32.40 -6.91
N LYS A 164 5.89 31.58 -5.84
CA LYS A 164 6.07 32.02 -4.46
C LYS A 164 7.33 31.37 -3.86
N PRO A 165 8.47 32.08 -3.81
CA PRO A 165 9.70 31.54 -3.25
C PRO A 165 9.63 31.39 -1.72
N MET A 166 10.30 30.36 -1.21
CA MET A 166 10.55 30.07 0.20
C MET A 166 11.92 29.41 0.39
N SER A 167 12.35 29.22 1.64
CA SER A 167 13.52 28.40 1.98
C SER A 167 13.05 27.05 2.53
N ASN A 168 13.57 25.95 1.99
CA ASN A 168 13.33 24.62 2.53
C ASN A 168 14.11 24.39 3.85
N PRO A 169 13.89 23.28 4.57
CA PRO A 169 14.60 22.96 5.82
C PRO A 169 16.13 22.86 5.70
N TRP A 170 16.65 22.72 4.49
CA TRP A 170 18.08 22.64 4.18
C TRP A 170 18.69 23.99 3.77
N GLY A 171 17.91 25.08 3.81
CA GLY A 171 18.37 26.42 3.45
C GLY A 171 18.43 26.68 1.94
N GLN A 172 17.81 25.82 1.12
CA GLN A 172 17.77 25.96 -0.34
C GLN A 172 16.49 26.69 -0.76
N GLU A 173 16.57 27.46 -1.84
CA GLU A 173 15.39 28.08 -2.45
C GLU A 173 14.43 27.02 -2.99
N ALA A 174 13.15 27.18 -2.69
CA ALA A 174 12.08 26.28 -3.07
C ALA A 174 10.77 27.04 -3.30
N GLY A 175 9.78 26.39 -3.92
CA GLY A 175 8.45 26.95 -4.13
C GLY A 175 7.49 26.60 -3.00
N ASP A 176 6.82 27.62 -2.46
CA ASP A 176 5.72 27.44 -1.53
C ASP A 176 4.50 26.87 -2.27
N LEU A 177 3.92 25.84 -1.67
CA LEU A 177 2.83 25.06 -2.25
C LEU A 177 1.57 25.88 -2.56
N THR A 178 1.35 27.00 -1.85
CA THR A 178 0.19 27.88 -2.09
C THR A 178 0.36 28.80 -3.29
N GLY A 179 1.56 28.89 -3.88
CA GLY A 179 1.82 29.73 -5.06
C GLY A 179 1.59 29.01 -6.39
N GLY A 180 1.54 27.69 -6.38
CA GLY A 180 1.55 26.91 -7.61
C GLY A 180 2.93 26.82 -8.28
N PHE A 181 2.99 26.02 -9.33
CA PHE A 181 4.22 25.69 -10.06
C PHE A 181 4.02 25.88 -11.57
N THR A 182 5.12 26.18 -12.26
CA THR A 182 5.13 26.18 -13.72
C THR A 182 5.62 24.87 -14.29
N TYR A 183 5.15 24.50 -15.47
CA TYR A 183 5.42 23.20 -16.08
C TYR A 183 6.03 23.27 -17.49
N GLU A 184 6.63 22.16 -17.91
CA GLU A 184 7.18 21.99 -19.25
C GLU A 184 6.12 21.62 -20.32
N GLY A 185 6.38 22.00 -21.57
CA GLY A 185 5.51 21.70 -22.70
C GLY A 185 4.26 22.57 -22.78
N ASP A 186 3.43 22.29 -23.80
CA ASP A 186 2.22 23.07 -24.13
C ASP A 186 0.96 22.18 -24.17
N ARG A 187 1.06 20.90 -23.80
CA ARG A 187 -0.06 19.95 -23.93
C ARG A 187 -1.37 20.46 -23.31
N PRO A 188 -1.37 21.08 -22.11
CA PRO A 188 -2.60 21.57 -21.50
C PRO A 188 -3.33 22.68 -22.25
N SER A 189 -2.71 23.32 -23.27
CA SER A 189 -3.37 24.38 -24.04
C SER A 189 -4.55 23.88 -24.89
N GLY A 190 -4.61 22.56 -25.16
CA GLY A 190 -5.67 21.94 -25.94
C GLY A 190 -6.87 21.48 -25.11
N TRP A 191 -6.82 21.59 -23.78
CA TRP A 191 -7.83 21.00 -22.90
C TRP A 191 -9.02 21.93 -22.70
N ALA A 192 -10.22 21.33 -22.69
CA ALA A 192 -11.40 22.05 -22.23
C ALA A 192 -11.30 22.36 -20.73
N PRO A 193 -11.81 23.53 -20.29
CA PRO A 193 -11.83 23.86 -18.88
C PRO A 193 -12.74 22.90 -18.11
N THR A 194 -12.27 22.43 -16.95
CA THR A 194 -13.00 21.56 -16.02
C THR A 194 -12.45 21.76 -14.61
N ASP A 195 -13.32 21.65 -13.61
CA ASP A 195 -12.95 21.77 -12.18
C ASP A 195 -12.46 20.43 -11.58
N ASP A 196 -12.38 19.38 -12.40
CA ASP A 196 -12.08 17.99 -12.02
C ASP A 196 -10.74 17.47 -12.58
N ILE A 197 -9.82 18.37 -12.93
CA ILE A 197 -8.44 17.99 -13.25
C ILE A 197 -7.66 17.76 -11.95
N TRP A 198 -6.89 16.69 -11.92
CA TRP A 198 -5.99 16.37 -10.82
C TRP A 198 -4.55 16.35 -11.29
N VAL A 199 -3.62 16.48 -10.34
CA VAL A 199 -2.18 16.27 -10.56
C VAL A 199 -1.64 15.31 -9.52
N HIS A 200 -0.85 14.32 -9.97
CA HIS A 200 0.02 13.54 -9.12
C HIS A 200 1.43 14.07 -9.23
N GLY A 201 2.14 14.20 -8.11
CA GLY A 201 3.52 14.64 -8.17
C GLY A 201 4.39 14.23 -7.00
N TYR A 202 5.68 14.23 -7.28
CA TYR A 202 6.78 14.15 -6.33
C TYR A 202 7.37 15.55 -6.18
N TRP A 203 6.76 16.40 -5.36
CA TRP A 203 6.90 17.86 -5.47
C TRP A 203 8.28 18.41 -5.14
N GLY A 204 8.87 17.90 -4.05
CA GLY A 204 10.20 18.27 -3.57
C GLY A 204 11.11 17.07 -3.33
N TYR A 205 10.52 15.91 -3.01
CA TYR A 205 11.25 14.67 -2.72
C TYR A 205 10.57 13.45 -3.37
N ASP A 206 11.37 12.54 -3.93
CA ASP A 206 10.90 11.30 -4.56
C ASP A 206 10.32 10.26 -3.58
N TRP A 207 10.45 10.48 -2.27
CA TRP A 207 9.85 9.65 -1.23
C TRP A 207 8.48 10.16 -0.74
N ALA A 208 8.01 11.32 -1.23
CA ALA A 208 6.75 11.92 -0.80
C ALA A 208 5.86 12.32 -1.99
N ASN A 209 5.09 11.36 -2.51
CA ASN A 209 4.09 11.63 -3.53
C ASN A 209 2.79 12.20 -2.93
N SER A 210 2.03 12.95 -3.72
CA SER A 210 0.59 13.09 -3.47
C SER A 210 -0.21 13.45 -4.72
N TYR A 211 -1.54 13.34 -4.64
CA TYR A 211 -2.50 13.76 -5.65
C TYR A 211 -3.23 15.00 -5.15
N GLU A 212 -3.28 16.07 -5.95
CA GLU A 212 -4.01 17.29 -5.61
C GLU A 212 -4.93 17.73 -6.72
N ARG A 213 -6.06 18.32 -6.34
CA ARG A 213 -6.98 18.92 -7.29
C ARG A 213 -6.41 20.21 -7.83
N VAL A 214 -6.48 20.42 -9.14
CA VAL A 214 -6.13 21.69 -9.77
C VAL A 214 -7.23 22.70 -9.48
N SER A 215 -6.88 23.83 -8.86
CA SER A 215 -7.79 24.95 -8.61
C SER A 215 -7.75 25.98 -9.75
N ARG A 216 -6.59 26.11 -10.41
CA ARG A 216 -6.43 26.93 -11.60
C ARG A 216 -5.39 26.31 -12.52
N LEU A 217 -5.74 26.19 -13.79
CA LEU A 217 -4.83 25.87 -14.88
C LEU A 217 -4.76 27.08 -15.82
N ASP A 218 -3.56 27.61 -16.01
CA ASP A 218 -3.28 28.74 -16.90
C ASP A 218 -2.28 28.28 -17.97
N PRO A 219 -2.77 27.81 -19.14
CA PRO A 219 -1.90 27.30 -20.19
C PRO A 219 -1.02 28.36 -20.86
N GLU A 220 -1.46 29.62 -20.87
CA GLU A 220 -0.69 30.72 -21.47
C GLU A 220 0.60 30.99 -20.69
N ASN A 221 0.52 30.94 -19.36
CA ASN A 221 1.66 31.10 -18.47
C ASN A 221 2.28 29.78 -18.00
N ARG A 222 1.75 28.63 -18.49
CA ARG A 222 2.10 27.27 -18.07
C ARG A 222 2.12 27.11 -16.55
N LEU A 223 1.07 27.60 -15.89
CA LEU A 223 0.96 27.65 -14.44
C LEU A 223 -0.17 26.73 -13.95
N VAL A 224 0.12 25.97 -12.89
CA VAL A 224 -0.85 25.17 -12.13
C VAL A 224 -0.89 25.67 -10.70
N GLU A 225 -2.09 25.95 -10.21
CA GLU A 225 -2.37 26.15 -8.79
C GLU A 225 -3.24 24.98 -8.30
N THR A 226 -2.94 24.46 -7.11
CA THR A 226 -3.70 23.37 -6.49
C THR A 226 -4.67 23.90 -5.44
N ALA A 227 -5.77 23.19 -5.20
CA ALA A 227 -6.67 23.46 -4.08
C ALA A 227 -6.09 22.87 -2.78
N PRO A 228 -6.43 23.42 -1.59
CA PRO A 228 -6.16 22.76 -0.33
C PRO A 228 -6.86 21.38 -0.22
N PRO A 229 -6.25 20.39 0.45
CA PRO A 229 -4.87 20.42 0.94
C PRO A 229 -3.88 20.46 -0.24
N HIS A 230 -2.83 21.26 -0.15
CA HIS A 230 -1.80 21.30 -1.19
C HIS A 230 -0.86 20.08 -1.07
N GLY A 231 0.08 19.95 -2.02
CA GLY A 231 1.08 18.89 -2.05
C GLY A 231 1.98 18.80 -0.81
N ASN A 232 2.91 17.86 -0.80
CA ASN A 232 3.83 17.66 0.32
C ASN A 232 5.11 18.51 0.19
N HIS A 233 5.59 19.03 1.34
CA HIS A 233 6.85 19.77 1.53
C HIS A 233 6.98 21.11 0.80
N HIS A 234 7.22 21.11 -0.51
CA HIS A 234 7.51 22.28 -1.36
C HIS A 234 7.62 21.86 -2.83
N PHE A 235 7.69 22.83 -3.76
CA PHE A 235 8.02 22.59 -5.16
C PHE A 235 9.52 22.80 -5.43
N THR A 236 10.12 21.92 -6.23
CA THR A 236 11.51 22.04 -6.68
C THR A 236 11.59 21.91 -8.21
N PRO A 237 12.23 22.84 -8.94
CA PRO A 237 12.42 22.70 -10.37
C PRO A 237 13.17 21.39 -10.73
N GLY A 238 12.73 20.73 -11.80
CA GLY A 238 13.20 19.40 -12.20
C GLY A 238 12.48 18.23 -11.54
N GLN A 239 11.66 18.49 -10.50
CA GLN A 239 10.78 17.48 -9.95
C GLN A 239 9.62 17.15 -10.88
N ARG A 240 8.99 16.00 -10.65
CA ARG A 240 8.18 15.33 -11.66
C ARG A 240 6.73 15.12 -11.24
N PHE A 241 5.84 15.22 -12.20
CA PHE A 241 4.40 15.17 -12.00
C PHE A 241 3.66 14.72 -13.27
N TYR A 242 2.37 14.41 -13.17
CA TYR A 242 1.48 14.23 -14.31
C TYR A 242 0.05 14.65 -13.95
N PHE A 243 -0.74 15.00 -14.95
CA PHE A 243 -2.15 15.32 -14.84
C PHE A 243 -3.01 14.07 -15.01
N LEU A 244 -4.17 14.04 -14.38
CA LEU A 244 -5.14 12.95 -14.50
C LEU A 244 -6.55 13.50 -14.71
N ASN A 245 -7.41 12.61 -15.20
CA ASN A 245 -8.85 12.83 -15.36
C ASN A 245 -9.16 13.90 -16.42
N VAL A 246 -8.47 13.81 -17.56
CA VAL A 246 -8.64 14.72 -18.70
C VAL A 246 -9.11 13.91 -19.90
N LEU A 247 -10.33 14.18 -20.40
CA LEU A 247 -10.91 13.44 -21.53
C LEU A 247 -10.03 13.52 -22.79
N GLU A 248 -9.41 14.66 -23.04
CA GLU A 248 -8.50 14.90 -24.17
C GLU A 248 -7.28 13.96 -24.16
N GLU A 249 -6.93 13.42 -22.98
CA GLU A 249 -5.80 12.51 -22.76
C GLU A 249 -6.25 11.04 -22.68
N LEU A 250 -7.49 10.73 -23.05
CA LEU A 250 -7.91 9.36 -23.34
C LEU A 250 -7.41 9.01 -24.73
N ASP A 251 -6.15 8.58 -24.83
CA ASP A 251 -5.43 8.49 -26.11
C ASP A 251 -4.65 7.19 -26.34
N GLN A 252 -4.71 6.22 -25.40
CA GLN A 252 -4.17 4.87 -25.59
C GLN A 252 -5.12 3.74 -25.14
N PRO A 253 -4.95 2.51 -25.68
CA PRO A 253 -5.69 1.34 -25.21
C PRO A 253 -5.47 1.09 -23.71
N GLY A 254 -6.58 0.81 -23.00
CA GLY A 254 -6.58 0.56 -21.56
C GLY A 254 -6.80 1.82 -20.72
N GLU A 255 -7.02 2.99 -21.33
CA GLU A 255 -7.36 4.21 -20.63
C GLU A 255 -8.88 4.42 -20.54
N TYR A 256 -9.33 5.11 -19.49
CA TYR A 256 -10.73 5.49 -19.30
C TYR A 256 -10.87 6.89 -18.67
N TYR A 257 -12.04 7.51 -18.88
CA TYR A 257 -12.43 8.78 -18.28
C TYR A 257 -13.88 8.71 -17.80
N VAL A 258 -14.15 9.20 -16.58
CA VAL A 258 -15.51 9.27 -16.02
C VAL A 258 -15.93 10.72 -15.96
N ASP A 259 -16.99 11.07 -16.70
CA ASP A 259 -17.62 12.36 -16.56
C ASP A 259 -18.54 12.35 -15.34
N GLN A 260 -18.06 12.91 -14.23
CA GLN A 260 -18.79 13.01 -12.96
C GLN A 260 -20.11 13.80 -13.07
N THR A 261 -20.27 14.66 -14.08
CA THR A 261 -21.48 15.48 -14.26
C THR A 261 -22.56 14.71 -14.99
N SER A 262 -22.21 14.02 -16.07
CA SER A 262 -23.17 13.28 -16.91
C SER A 262 -23.34 11.82 -16.48
N GLY A 263 -22.41 11.25 -15.72
CA GLY A 263 -22.40 9.83 -15.37
C GLY A 263 -21.99 8.91 -16.52
N ILE A 264 -21.33 9.46 -17.55
CA ILE A 264 -20.85 8.67 -18.68
C ILE A 264 -19.41 8.22 -18.43
N LEU A 265 -19.16 6.92 -18.62
CA LEU A 265 -17.83 6.34 -18.67
C LEU A 265 -17.39 6.21 -20.13
N TYR A 266 -16.25 6.80 -20.46
CA TYR A 266 -15.57 6.68 -21.75
C TYR A 266 -14.37 5.76 -21.60
N PHE A 267 -14.19 4.83 -22.52
CA PHE A 267 -13.17 3.79 -22.41
C PHE A 267 -12.57 3.47 -23.77
N TRP A 268 -11.25 3.31 -23.85
CA TRP A 268 -10.57 2.66 -24.96
C TRP A 268 -10.24 1.21 -24.55
N PRO A 269 -11.01 0.21 -24.98
CA PRO A 269 -10.77 -1.18 -24.61
C PRO A 269 -9.44 -1.71 -25.16
N PRO A 270 -8.62 -2.42 -24.37
CA PRO A 270 -7.39 -3.05 -24.86
C PRO A 270 -7.66 -4.32 -25.69
N GLY A 271 -8.90 -4.79 -25.75
CA GLY A 271 -9.35 -5.93 -26.55
C GLY A 271 -10.87 -5.88 -26.79
N GLU A 272 -11.41 -6.90 -27.44
CA GLU A 272 -12.84 -6.97 -27.78
C GLU A 272 -13.73 -7.03 -26.53
N LEU A 273 -14.72 -6.12 -26.43
CA LEU A 273 -15.64 -6.06 -25.29
C LEU A 273 -16.57 -7.27 -25.20
N SER A 274 -16.94 -7.88 -26.33
CA SER A 274 -17.84 -9.05 -26.33
C SER A 274 -17.22 -10.32 -25.75
N GLU A 275 -15.88 -10.36 -25.66
CA GLU A 275 -15.13 -11.49 -25.12
C GLU A 275 -14.53 -11.18 -23.74
N GLY A 276 -14.62 -9.92 -23.30
CA GLY A 276 -14.04 -9.45 -22.05
C GLY A 276 -15.07 -9.13 -20.98
N GLU A 277 -14.62 -9.13 -19.73
CA GLU A 277 -15.40 -8.69 -18.58
C GLU A 277 -15.01 -7.26 -18.21
N THR A 278 -15.99 -6.34 -18.19
CA THR A 278 -15.84 -4.99 -17.64
C THR A 278 -16.50 -4.89 -16.26
N VAL A 279 -15.73 -4.53 -15.25
CA VAL A 279 -16.20 -4.29 -13.88
C VAL A 279 -15.86 -2.87 -13.46
N VAL A 280 -16.79 -2.19 -12.80
CA VAL A 280 -16.51 -0.92 -12.09
C VAL A 280 -16.61 -1.10 -10.59
N SER A 281 -15.73 -0.47 -9.82
CA SER A 281 -15.79 -0.54 -8.35
C SER A 281 -16.93 0.28 -7.76
N GLU A 282 -17.64 -0.23 -6.75
CA GLU A 282 -18.83 0.43 -6.19
C GLU A 282 -18.82 0.50 -4.64
N VAL A 283 -18.59 -0.59 -3.93
CA VAL A 283 -18.63 -0.62 -2.45
C VAL A 283 -17.45 0.14 -1.86
N SER A 284 -17.72 1.19 -1.07
CA SER A 284 -16.69 2.03 -0.43
C SER A 284 -16.23 1.52 0.94
N GLU A 285 -17.03 0.67 1.57
CA GLU A 285 -16.69 -0.02 2.82
C GLU A 285 -15.67 -1.14 2.58
N PRO A 286 -14.96 -1.60 3.62
CA PRO A 286 -14.24 -2.86 3.54
C PRO A 286 -15.18 -4.01 3.15
N LEU A 287 -14.79 -4.84 2.17
CA LEU A 287 -15.68 -5.89 1.67
C LEU A 287 -16.00 -6.93 2.74
N LEU A 288 -15.00 -7.29 3.56
CA LEU A 288 -15.15 -8.13 4.74
C LEU A 288 -14.58 -7.41 5.97
N THR A 289 -15.38 -7.22 7.01
CA THR A 289 -14.96 -6.63 8.29
C THR A 289 -15.07 -7.68 9.39
N LEU A 290 -14.01 -7.94 10.15
CA LEU A 290 -13.96 -8.93 11.23
C LEU A 290 -13.56 -8.28 12.55
N GLN A 291 -14.52 -8.08 13.44
CA GLN A 291 -14.31 -7.42 14.73
C GLN A 291 -14.36 -8.43 15.88
N ASN A 292 -13.25 -8.52 16.61
CA ASN A 292 -13.09 -9.36 17.79
C ASN A 292 -13.50 -10.82 17.57
N VAL A 293 -13.19 -11.36 16.39
CA VAL A 293 -13.47 -12.76 16.03
C VAL A 293 -12.36 -13.68 16.55
N SER A 294 -12.74 -14.87 16.98
CA SER A 294 -11.79 -15.91 17.37
C SER A 294 -11.95 -17.19 16.55
N HIS A 295 -10.85 -17.76 16.09
CA HIS A 295 -10.80 -19.04 15.37
C HIS A 295 -11.74 -19.11 14.16
N VAL A 296 -11.75 -18.04 13.38
CA VAL A 296 -12.41 -17.93 12.07
C VAL A 296 -11.37 -18.07 10.98
N GLU A 297 -11.72 -18.78 9.91
CA GLU A 297 -10.87 -18.92 8.73
C GLU A 297 -11.64 -18.52 7.47
N LEU A 298 -11.04 -17.63 6.68
CA LEU A 298 -11.43 -17.34 5.30
C LEU A 298 -10.46 -18.10 4.39
N ARG A 299 -10.97 -19.05 3.58
CA ARG A 299 -10.11 -19.91 2.76
C ARG A 299 -10.53 -19.96 1.31
N GLY A 300 -9.61 -19.70 0.39
CA GLY A 300 -9.82 -19.96 -1.04
C GLY A 300 -10.82 -19.02 -1.72
N LEU A 301 -11.14 -17.89 -1.10
CA LEU A 301 -12.11 -16.92 -1.64
C LEU A 301 -11.38 -15.89 -2.51
N THR A 302 -12.03 -15.43 -3.58
CA THR A 302 -11.63 -14.22 -4.28
C THR A 302 -12.40 -13.02 -3.70
N VAL A 303 -11.70 -11.97 -3.28
CA VAL A 303 -12.27 -10.72 -2.76
C VAL A 303 -11.78 -9.57 -3.63
N GLU A 304 -12.69 -8.87 -4.31
CA GLU A 304 -12.26 -7.95 -5.37
C GLU A 304 -13.17 -6.75 -5.69
N ALA A 305 -12.58 -5.78 -6.38
CA ALA A 305 -13.24 -4.64 -7.03
C ALA A 305 -14.09 -3.73 -6.12
N GLY A 306 -13.78 -3.67 -4.83
CA GLY A 306 -14.30 -2.62 -3.93
C GLY A 306 -13.49 -1.33 -4.02
N ARG A 307 -14.07 -0.18 -3.70
CA ARG A 307 -13.36 1.10 -3.53
C ARG A 307 -12.62 1.19 -2.18
N GLY A 308 -13.05 0.41 -1.18
CA GLY A 308 -12.40 0.28 0.12
C GLY A 308 -11.35 -0.83 0.20
N SER A 309 -11.07 -1.29 1.42
CA SER A 309 -10.17 -2.43 1.67
C SER A 309 -10.84 -3.76 1.30
N GLY A 310 -10.05 -4.79 0.99
CA GLY A 310 -10.58 -6.14 0.81
C GLY A 310 -11.09 -6.72 2.12
N ILE A 311 -10.19 -6.90 3.08
CA ILE A 311 -10.48 -7.50 4.38
C ILE A 311 -9.89 -6.62 5.49
N GLU A 312 -10.72 -6.22 6.46
CA GLU A 312 -10.28 -5.53 7.66
C GLU A 312 -10.62 -6.36 8.90
N ALA A 313 -9.65 -6.48 9.82
CA ALA A 313 -9.82 -7.16 11.09
C ALA A 313 -9.34 -6.29 12.25
N GLU A 314 -10.09 -6.31 13.35
CA GLU A 314 -9.74 -5.60 14.59
C GLU A 314 -9.89 -6.54 15.78
N GLY A 315 -8.83 -6.68 16.58
CA GLY A 315 -8.82 -7.53 17.77
C GLY A 315 -9.03 -9.02 17.47
N GLY A 316 -9.41 -9.78 18.49
CA GLY A 316 -9.68 -11.21 18.37
C GLY A 316 -8.44 -12.11 18.47
N GLU A 317 -8.61 -13.38 18.12
CA GLU A 317 -7.56 -14.40 18.24
C GLU A 317 -7.62 -15.44 17.11
N GLY A 318 -6.50 -15.73 16.47
CA GLY A 318 -6.41 -16.89 15.58
C GLY A 318 -7.28 -16.80 14.31
N LEU A 319 -7.59 -15.59 13.84
CA LEU A 319 -8.06 -15.36 12.47
C LEU A 319 -7.03 -15.85 11.45
N CYS A 320 -7.50 -16.63 10.47
CA CYS A 320 -6.72 -17.15 9.37
C CYS A 320 -7.31 -16.69 8.02
N ILE A 321 -6.50 -16.06 7.18
CA ILE A 321 -6.84 -15.72 5.78
C ILE A 321 -5.91 -16.56 4.90
N ILE A 322 -6.44 -17.61 4.26
CA ILE A 322 -5.65 -18.72 3.71
C ILE A 322 -5.97 -18.99 2.25
N GLY A 323 -4.98 -18.91 1.37
CA GLY A 323 -5.17 -19.29 -0.04
C GLY A 323 -6.18 -18.41 -0.79
N CYS A 324 -6.41 -17.18 -0.33
CA CYS A 324 -7.36 -16.26 -0.95
C CYS A 324 -6.69 -15.46 -2.08
N THR A 325 -7.49 -15.07 -3.06
CA THR A 325 -7.10 -14.05 -4.04
C THR A 325 -7.72 -12.73 -3.60
N ILE A 326 -6.91 -11.72 -3.32
CA ILE A 326 -7.41 -10.41 -2.88
C ILE A 326 -6.86 -9.38 -3.83
N ARG A 327 -7.73 -8.83 -4.68
CA ARG A 327 -7.28 -8.01 -5.80
C ARG A 327 -8.16 -6.82 -6.07
N ASN A 328 -7.61 -5.82 -6.76
CA ASN A 328 -8.41 -4.72 -7.30
C ASN A 328 -9.22 -3.97 -6.21
N CYS A 329 -8.74 -3.97 -4.96
CA CYS A 329 -9.33 -3.19 -3.88
C CYS A 329 -8.81 -1.75 -3.96
N GLY A 330 -9.67 -0.77 -3.74
CA GLY A 330 -9.32 0.64 -3.88
C GLY A 330 -8.37 1.15 -2.79
N THR A 331 -8.20 0.43 -1.68
CA THR A 331 -7.17 0.71 -0.65
C THR A 331 -6.28 -0.52 -0.40
N TRP A 332 -6.31 -1.11 0.79
CA TRP A 332 -5.47 -2.23 1.19
C TRP A 332 -6.13 -3.58 0.88
N ALA A 333 -5.36 -4.61 0.57
CA ALA A 333 -5.92 -5.96 0.47
C ALA A 333 -6.37 -6.48 1.84
N VAL A 334 -5.47 -6.43 2.83
CA VAL A 334 -5.74 -6.86 4.20
C VAL A 334 -5.24 -5.84 5.21
N ARG A 335 -6.05 -5.47 6.20
CA ARG A 335 -5.62 -4.71 7.37
C ARG A 335 -6.00 -5.44 8.65
N ILE A 336 -5.05 -5.61 9.56
CA ILE A 336 -5.25 -6.22 10.88
C ILE A 336 -4.75 -5.26 11.94
N GLN A 337 -5.61 -4.90 12.89
CA GLN A 337 -5.31 -4.02 14.01
C GLN A 337 -5.56 -4.74 15.34
N GLY A 338 -4.50 -4.98 16.10
CA GLY A 338 -4.58 -5.69 17.38
C GLY A 338 -4.84 -7.20 17.24
N GLY A 339 -5.28 -7.81 18.33
CA GLY A 339 -5.50 -9.26 18.40
C GLY A 339 -4.20 -10.05 18.55
N ILE A 340 -4.32 -11.37 18.56
CA ILE A 340 -3.18 -12.29 18.71
C ILE A 340 -3.28 -13.49 17.75
N ASN A 341 -2.13 -14.03 17.34
CA ASN A 341 -2.02 -15.25 16.54
C ASN A 341 -2.74 -15.19 15.18
N HIS A 342 -2.92 -14.02 14.58
CA HIS A 342 -3.50 -13.88 13.24
C HIS A 342 -2.52 -14.28 12.14
N THR A 343 -3.04 -14.93 11.09
CA THR A 343 -2.23 -15.44 9.98
C THR A 343 -2.84 -15.05 8.62
N VAL A 344 -2.03 -14.46 7.75
CA VAL A 344 -2.31 -14.32 6.31
C VAL A 344 -1.33 -15.21 5.57
N ALA A 345 -1.81 -16.25 4.91
CA ALA A 345 -0.93 -17.23 4.28
C ALA A 345 -1.41 -17.81 2.96
N GLY A 346 -0.46 -18.06 2.04
CA GLY A 346 -0.78 -18.70 0.77
C GLY A 346 -1.61 -17.85 -0.18
N CYS A 347 -1.76 -16.55 0.05
CA CYS A 347 -2.66 -15.68 -0.71
C CYS A 347 -1.96 -15.04 -1.92
N ASP A 348 -2.74 -14.78 -2.97
CA ASP A 348 -2.37 -13.99 -4.13
C ASP A 348 -2.97 -12.58 -3.99
N ILE A 349 -2.12 -11.56 -3.86
CA ILE A 349 -2.52 -10.19 -3.51
C ILE A 349 -2.00 -9.21 -4.57
N TYR A 350 -2.90 -8.56 -5.31
CA TYR A 350 -2.46 -7.65 -6.37
C TYR A 350 -3.48 -6.62 -6.84
N GLY A 351 -3.02 -5.57 -7.53
CA GLY A 351 -3.91 -4.55 -8.10
C GLY A 351 -4.59 -3.66 -7.05
N CYS A 352 -4.09 -3.63 -5.82
CA CYS A 352 -4.64 -2.78 -4.77
C CYS A 352 -4.19 -1.32 -4.90
N GLY A 353 -5.09 -0.40 -4.56
CA GLY A 353 -4.86 1.04 -4.61
C GLY A 353 -3.79 1.52 -3.63
N ASP A 354 -3.72 0.90 -2.44
CA ASP A 354 -2.64 1.09 -1.46
C ASP A 354 -1.85 -0.23 -1.30
N GLY A 355 -1.43 -0.57 -0.07
CA GLY A 355 -0.55 -1.71 0.17
C GLY A 355 -1.24 -3.08 0.13
N GLY A 356 -0.43 -4.11 0.31
CA GLY A 356 -0.90 -5.49 0.40
C GLY A 356 -1.51 -5.78 1.78
N VAL A 357 -0.65 -6.14 2.73
CA VAL A 357 -1.05 -6.56 4.09
C VAL A 357 -0.52 -5.56 5.11
N SER A 358 -1.40 -4.90 5.87
CA SER A 358 -1.04 -4.11 7.04
C SER A 358 -1.35 -4.89 8.32
N VAL A 359 -0.37 -5.15 9.18
CA VAL A 359 -0.54 -5.91 10.43
C VAL A 359 0.05 -5.16 11.63
N ASN A 360 -0.80 -4.82 12.60
CA ASN A 360 -0.38 -4.18 13.84
C ASN A 360 -0.82 -4.98 15.06
N GLY A 361 0.03 -5.12 16.08
CA GLY A 361 -0.31 -5.86 17.28
C GLY A 361 0.85 -6.03 18.26
N GLY A 362 0.51 -6.44 19.49
CA GLY A 362 1.46 -6.55 20.58
C GLY A 362 1.58 -5.24 21.35
N ASP A 363 2.35 -5.27 22.44
CA ASP A 363 2.53 -4.12 23.33
C ASP A 363 4.03 -3.83 23.51
N ARG A 364 4.48 -2.69 22.98
CA ARG A 364 5.89 -2.31 23.00
C ARG A 364 6.42 -2.01 24.41
N PRO A 365 5.74 -1.25 25.28
CA PRO A 365 6.21 -1.01 26.64
C PRO A 365 6.49 -2.29 27.45
N SER A 366 5.64 -3.31 27.32
CA SER A 366 5.86 -4.62 27.98
C SER A 366 6.61 -5.65 27.13
N LEU A 367 6.92 -5.33 25.87
CA LEU A 367 7.44 -6.27 24.87
C LEU A 367 6.59 -7.54 24.72
N THR A 368 5.27 -7.42 24.91
CA THR A 368 4.34 -8.54 24.75
C THR A 368 4.09 -8.79 23.25
N PRO A 369 4.41 -9.98 22.71
CA PRO A 369 4.27 -10.27 21.30
C PRO A 369 2.81 -10.56 20.91
N CYS A 370 2.40 -10.22 19.69
CA CYS A 370 1.11 -10.67 19.13
C CYS A 370 1.19 -11.98 18.32
N ASN A 371 2.39 -12.40 17.91
CA ASN A 371 2.62 -13.61 17.11
C ASN A 371 1.84 -13.64 15.78
N HIS A 372 1.67 -12.48 15.13
CA HIS A 372 1.10 -12.46 13.78
C HIS A 372 2.07 -13.01 12.74
N ALA A 373 1.53 -13.63 11.70
CA ALA A 373 2.29 -14.22 10.61
C ALA A 373 1.75 -13.79 9.24
N VAL A 374 2.63 -13.30 8.38
CA VAL A 374 2.35 -13.07 6.94
C VAL A 374 3.31 -13.95 6.16
N VAL A 375 2.83 -15.10 5.68
CA VAL A 375 3.72 -16.17 5.19
C VAL A 375 3.28 -16.81 3.88
N ASN A 376 4.24 -17.10 3.01
CA ASN A 376 3.97 -17.81 1.75
C ASN A 376 2.93 -17.10 0.86
N ASN A 377 2.92 -15.76 0.83
CA ASN A 377 2.03 -14.99 -0.05
C ASN A 377 2.77 -14.51 -1.29
N HIS A 378 2.03 -14.34 -2.40
CA HIS A 378 2.48 -13.67 -3.59
C HIS A 378 1.85 -12.27 -3.64
N ILE A 379 2.66 -11.22 -3.47
CA ILE A 379 2.17 -9.84 -3.34
C ILE A 379 2.80 -8.99 -4.44
N HIS A 380 1.99 -8.47 -5.37
CA HIS A 380 2.53 -7.71 -6.50
C HIS A 380 1.60 -6.64 -7.03
N HIS A 381 2.13 -5.64 -7.76
CA HIS A 381 1.32 -4.61 -8.41
C HIS A 381 0.35 -3.91 -7.44
N PHE A 382 0.85 -3.55 -6.27
CA PHE A 382 0.12 -2.77 -5.27
C PHE A 382 0.55 -1.29 -5.34
N ALA A 383 -0.05 -0.45 -4.49
CA ALA A 383 0.22 0.97 -4.40
C ALA A 383 -0.12 1.72 -5.70
N ARG A 384 -1.25 1.40 -6.35
CA ARG A 384 -1.66 2.09 -7.60
C ARG A 384 -1.97 3.57 -7.38
N TRP A 385 -2.56 3.91 -6.23
CA TRP A 385 -2.87 5.28 -5.83
C TRP A 385 -1.77 5.83 -4.92
N THR A 386 -1.75 5.50 -3.63
CA THR A 386 -0.69 5.97 -2.73
C THR A 386 0.63 5.30 -3.11
N ARG A 387 1.56 6.03 -3.73
CA ARG A 387 2.80 5.44 -4.27
C ARG A 387 3.88 5.24 -3.20
N CYS A 388 3.87 6.05 -2.13
CA CYS A 388 4.89 6.02 -1.07
C CYS A 388 4.33 5.54 0.28
N TYR A 389 5.17 4.88 1.08
CA TYR A 389 4.88 4.43 2.45
C TYR A 389 3.62 3.54 2.63
N VAL A 390 3.19 2.86 1.57
CA VAL A 390 2.22 1.75 1.65
C VAL A 390 2.87 0.50 1.05
N ALA A 391 3.26 -0.42 1.92
CA ALA A 391 4.12 -1.54 1.56
C ALA A 391 3.32 -2.79 1.15
N GLY A 392 4.01 -3.76 0.54
CA GLY A 392 3.45 -5.10 0.35
C GLY A 392 3.12 -5.75 1.69
N ILE A 393 4.00 -5.58 2.68
CA ILE A 393 3.76 -5.88 4.09
C ILE A 393 4.12 -4.64 4.93
N GLY A 394 3.12 -3.97 5.49
CA GLY A 394 3.28 -2.91 6.48
C GLY A 394 3.04 -3.45 7.89
N ALA A 395 3.88 -3.10 8.87
CA ALA A 395 3.71 -3.65 10.21
C ALA A 395 4.14 -2.76 11.37
N GLY A 396 3.49 -2.95 12.52
CA GLY A 396 3.79 -2.21 13.74
C GLY A 396 3.54 -3.01 15.02
N GLY A 397 4.48 -2.97 15.97
CA GLY A 397 4.31 -3.58 17.29
C GLY A 397 5.37 -4.61 17.64
N VAL A 398 4.99 -5.80 18.13
CA VAL A 398 5.94 -6.76 18.72
C VAL A 398 5.68 -8.21 18.28
N GLY A 399 6.75 -8.91 17.88
CA GLY A 399 6.75 -10.37 17.76
C GLY A 399 5.98 -10.88 16.56
N MET A 400 6.32 -10.40 15.36
CA MET A 400 5.67 -10.83 14.11
C MET A 400 6.65 -11.53 13.17
N ARG A 401 6.13 -12.41 12.32
CA ARG A 401 6.93 -13.19 11.36
C ARG A 401 6.49 -12.98 9.92
N PHE A 402 7.41 -12.53 9.07
CA PHE A 402 7.22 -12.37 7.62
C PHE A 402 8.14 -13.31 6.89
N ALA A 403 7.60 -14.39 6.32
CA ALA A 403 8.44 -15.44 5.76
C ALA A 403 7.92 -16.09 4.49
N HIS A 404 8.83 -16.46 3.59
CA HIS A 404 8.52 -17.16 2.35
C HIS A 404 7.58 -16.39 1.41
N ASN A 405 7.49 -15.07 1.54
CA ASN A 405 6.69 -14.26 0.62
C ASN A 405 7.48 -13.94 -0.64
N LEU A 406 6.77 -13.84 -1.76
CA LEU A 406 7.24 -13.34 -3.03
C LEU A 406 6.64 -11.94 -3.23
N ILE A 407 7.47 -10.89 -3.19
CA ILE A 407 6.98 -9.50 -3.26
C ILE A 407 7.66 -8.75 -4.41
N HIS A 408 6.89 -8.26 -5.38
CA HIS A 408 7.48 -7.57 -6.54
C HIS A 408 6.54 -6.58 -7.26
N ASP A 409 7.11 -5.83 -8.21
CA ASP A 409 6.41 -4.84 -9.03
C ASP A 409 5.68 -3.79 -8.19
N ALA A 410 6.45 -2.99 -7.47
CA ALA A 410 5.94 -1.95 -6.59
C ALA A 410 6.71 -0.62 -6.73
N PRO A 411 6.03 0.53 -6.58
CA PRO A 411 6.69 1.83 -6.66
C PRO A 411 7.68 2.09 -5.51
N HIS A 412 7.44 1.48 -4.34
CA HIS A 412 8.14 1.78 -3.09
C HIS A 412 8.47 0.49 -2.31
N ASN A 413 8.37 0.47 -0.97
CA ASN A 413 8.87 -0.64 -0.14
C ASN A 413 8.11 -1.96 -0.38
N ALA A 414 8.82 -3.08 -0.22
CA ALA A 414 8.19 -4.40 -0.09
C ALA A 414 7.72 -4.64 1.34
N ILE A 415 8.60 -4.38 2.33
CA ILE A 415 8.31 -4.56 3.75
C ILE A 415 8.68 -3.27 4.49
N LEU A 416 7.72 -2.72 5.23
CA LEU A 416 7.89 -1.54 6.07
C LEU A 416 7.46 -1.89 7.51
N PHE A 417 8.37 -1.81 8.48
CA PHE A 417 8.09 -2.29 9.84
C PHE A 417 8.53 -1.33 10.94
N TRP A 418 7.77 -1.30 12.04
CA TRP A 418 7.96 -0.39 13.17
C TRP A 418 7.80 -1.13 14.50
N GLY A 419 8.89 -1.47 15.19
CA GLY A 419 8.81 -2.10 16.50
C GLY A 419 9.87 -3.16 16.78
N ASN A 420 9.47 -4.19 17.52
CA ASN A 420 10.38 -5.12 18.19
C ASN A 420 10.13 -6.58 17.77
N ASP A 421 11.17 -7.39 17.88
CA ASP A 421 11.07 -8.85 17.71
C ASP A 421 10.46 -9.32 16.39
N PHE A 422 10.67 -8.55 15.31
CA PHE A 422 10.28 -8.96 13.96
C PHE A 422 11.26 -10.01 13.44
N LEU A 423 10.73 -11.11 12.90
CA LEU A 423 11.48 -12.10 12.13
C LEU A 423 11.10 -12.02 10.65
N ILE A 424 12.00 -11.47 9.84
CA ILE A 424 11.82 -11.29 8.40
C ILE A 424 12.77 -12.25 7.69
N GLU A 425 12.26 -13.39 7.20
CA GLU A 425 13.12 -14.46 6.70
C GLU A 425 12.65 -15.18 5.44
N ASN A 426 13.61 -15.61 4.61
CA ASN A 426 13.33 -16.44 3.43
C ASN A 426 12.35 -15.81 2.42
N ASN A 427 12.24 -14.48 2.35
CA ASN A 427 11.42 -13.80 1.35
C ASN A 427 12.23 -13.56 0.07
N GLU A 428 11.56 -13.58 -1.08
CA GLU A 428 12.10 -13.13 -2.35
C GLU A 428 11.47 -11.80 -2.73
N ILE A 429 12.32 -10.80 -2.99
CA ILE A 429 11.88 -9.43 -3.25
C ILE A 429 12.61 -8.89 -4.47
N TYR A 430 11.87 -8.45 -5.49
CA TYR A 430 12.46 -7.88 -6.69
C TYR A 430 11.57 -6.85 -7.36
N ARG A 431 12.14 -5.98 -8.21
CA ARG A 431 11.37 -4.93 -8.92
C ARG A 431 10.47 -4.12 -7.96
N VAL A 432 11.03 -3.73 -6.82
CA VAL A 432 10.43 -2.78 -5.88
C VAL A 432 11.24 -1.49 -5.86
N CYS A 433 10.70 -0.44 -5.24
CA CYS A 433 11.25 0.92 -5.33
C CYS A 433 11.38 1.41 -6.78
N LEU A 434 10.44 1.01 -7.66
CA LEU A 434 10.49 1.31 -9.10
C LEU A 434 10.29 2.79 -9.43
N GLU A 435 9.59 3.53 -8.56
CA GLU A 435 9.23 4.93 -8.81
C GLU A 435 9.79 5.86 -7.75
N THR A 436 10.52 5.38 -6.74
CA THR A 436 10.87 6.21 -5.58
C THR A 436 12.36 6.14 -5.26
N GLY A 437 12.86 7.18 -4.61
CA GLY A 437 14.21 7.27 -4.05
C GLY A 437 14.13 7.41 -2.53
N ASP A 438 15.27 7.26 -1.84
CA ASP A 438 15.33 7.26 -0.37
C ASP A 438 14.37 6.20 0.21
N ALA A 439 14.45 4.99 -0.35
CA ALA A 439 13.51 3.91 -0.09
C ALA A 439 14.24 2.57 0.03
N GLY A 440 13.73 1.72 0.92
CA GLY A 440 14.24 0.37 1.19
C GLY A 440 13.31 -0.71 0.64
N ALA A 441 13.82 -1.83 0.12
CA ALA A 441 12.97 -3.01 -0.09
C ALA A 441 12.44 -3.52 1.26
N ILE A 442 13.33 -3.64 2.25
CA ILE A 442 12.99 -3.80 3.67
C ILE A 442 13.41 -2.52 4.39
N TYR A 443 12.47 -1.80 4.98
CA TYR A 443 12.69 -0.47 5.57
C TYR A 443 12.17 -0.40 7.01
N THR A 444 12.95 0.25 7.88
CA THR A 444 12.54 0.74 9.20
C THR A 444 13.37 1.98 9.56
N GLY A 445 12.94 2.76 10.55
CA GLY A 445 13.68 3.95 10.95
C GLY A 445 13.23 4.59 12.26
N ARG A 446 13.99 5.59 12.73
CA ARG A 446 13.58 6.57 13.76
C ARG A 446 13.24 6.04 15.16
N ASP A 447 13.90 4.99 15.66
CA ASP A 447 13.74 4.58 17.06
C ASP A 447 14.92 3.72 17.58
N PHE A 448 15.60 4.16 18.64
CA PHE A 448 16.70 3.41 19.28
C PHE A 448 16.25 2.11 19.96
N THR A 449 14.94 1.96 20.19
CA THR A 449 14.35 0.84 20.93
C THR A 449 13.77 -0.25 20.01
N TYR A 450 13.78 -0.08 18.68
CA TYR A 450 13.36 -1.11 17.70
C TYR A 450 14.36 -2.26 17.59
N ARG A 451 14.43 -3.07 18.65
CA ARG A 451 15.40 -4.14 18.85
C ARG A 451 14.77 -5.52 18.89
N GLY A 452 15.63 -6.54 18.82
CA GLY A 452 15.22 -7.95 18.69
C GLY A 452 14.85 -8.34 17.25
N ASN A 453 14.98 -7.41 16.31
CA ASN A 453 14.63 -7.62 14.91
C ASN A 453 15.72 -8.41 14.18
N VAL A 454 15.30 -9.39 13.38
CA VAL A 454 16.18 -10.25 12.58
C VAL A 454 15.70 -10.24 11.13
N ILE A 455 16.59 -9.84 10.22
CA ILE A 455 16.40 -9.89 8.77
C ILE A 455 17.38 -10.91 8.22
N ARG A 456 16.88 -12.09 7.84
CA ARG A 456 17.78 -13.17 7.40
C ARG A 456 17.33 -14.01 6.23
N ARG A 457 18.30 -14.51 5.45
CA ARG A 457 18.04 -15.44 4.35
C ARG A 457 17.05 -14.93 3.29
N ASN A 458 16.90 -13.62 3.18
CA ASN A 458 16.09 -13.04 2.11
C ASN A 458 16.92 -12.98 0.82
N PHE A 459 16.25 -13.12 -0.31
CA PHE A 459 16.83 -12.89 -1.63
C PHE A 459 16.24 -11.61 -2.21
N ILE A 460 17.06 -10.56 -2.29
CA ILE A 460 16.61 -9.25 -2.79
C ILE A 460 17.39 -8.91 -4.04
N HIS A 461 16.70 -8.61 -5.14
CA HIS A 461 17.39 -8.37 -6.41
C HIS A 461 16.65 -7.45 -7.38
N HIS A 462 17.40 -6.87 -8.34
CA HIS A 462 16.83 -6.11 -9.47
C HIS A 462 15.85 -5.02 -9.00
N MET A 463 16.33 -4.17 -8.09
CA MET A 463 15.55 -3.05 -7.56
C MET A 463 15.50 -1.88 -8.55
N GLY A 464 14.48 -1.04 -8.41
CA GLY A 464 14.44 0.26 -9.08
C GLY A 464 15.26 1.32 -8.34
N GLY A 465 14.99 2.58 -8.67
CA GLY A 465 15.49 3.72 -7.91
C GLY A 465 15.60 4.99 -8.75
N VAL A 466 15.29 6.11 -8.10
CA VAL A 466 15.44 7.47 -8.65
C VAL A 466 16.11 8.37 -7.60
N GLY A 467 16.52 9.57 -8.00
CA GLY A 467 17.02 10.59 -7.07
C GLY A 467 18.17 10.09 -6.19
N MET A 468 17.95 10.06 -4.86
CA MET A 468 18.93 9.62 -3.85
C MET A 468 19.23 8.11 -3.90
N GLY A 469 18.58 7.37 -4.80
CA GLY A 469 18.76 5.95 -4.99
C GLY A 469 17.97 5.11 -4.00
N THR A 470 18.22 3.80 -4.03
CA THR A 470 17.48 2.81 -3.23
C THR A 470 18.40 1.87 -2.47
N MET A 471 17.82 1.27 -1.45
CA MET A 471 18.48 0.38 -0.51
C MET A 471 17.77 -0.97 -0.49
N ALA A 472 18.47 -2.09 -0.48
CA ALA A 472 17.79 -3.38 -0.28
C ALA A 472 17.29 -3.52 1.16
N ILE A 473 18.17 -3.26 2.12
CA ILE A 473 17.84 -3.23 3.54
C ILE A 473 18.22 -1.85 4.08
N TYR A 474 17.20 -1.04 4.40
CA TYR A 474 17.38 0.34 4.86
C TYR A 474 17.05 0.46 6.34
N MET A 475 18.09 0.61 7.15
CA MET A 475 17.98 0.94 8.57
C MET A 475 18.19 2.44 8.74
N ASP A 476 17.09 3.20 8.65
CA ASP A 476 17.13 4.64 8.47
C ASP A 476 17.08 5.43 9.80
N ASP A 477 17.51 6.68 9.76
CA ASP A 477 17.31 7.68 10.82
C ASP A 477 17.57 7.18 12.25
N CYS A 478 18.76 6.62 12.46
CA CYS A 478 19.30 6.17 13.74
C CYS A 478 18.53 5.03 14.43
N VAL A 479 17.64 4.32 13.74
CA VAL A 479 17.15 3.02 14.21
C VAL A 479 18.33 2.11 14.56
N SER A 480 18.19 1.20 15.52
CA SER A 480 19.36 0.50 16.09
C SER A 480 19.06 -0.94 16.49
N GLY A 481 20.10 -1.78 16.55
CA GLY A 481 20.00 -3.12 17.14
C GLY A 481 19.39 -4.22 16.27
N THR A 482 19.24 -4.01 14.95
CA THR A 482 18.75 -5.06 14.03
C THR A 482 19.90 -6.00 13.63
N HIS A 483 19.61 -7.30 13.60
CA HIS A 483 20.52 -8.35 13.11
C HIS A 483 20.22 -8.66 11.64
N ILE A 484 21.17 -8.42 10.76
CA ILE A 484 21.06 -8.61 9.31
C ILE A 484 22.01 -9.73 8.90
N ALA A 485 21.47 -10.91 8.62
CA ALA A 485 22.29 -12.12 8.45
C ALA A 485 21.90 -12.97 7.25
N GLU A 486 22.87 -13.60 6.58
CA GLU A 486 22.59 -14.68 5.60
C GLU A 486 21.76 -14.24 4.38
N ASN A 487 21.61 -12.94 4.10
CA ASN A 487 20.83 -12.47 2.96
C ASN A 487 21.67 -12.54 1.67
N THR A 488 21.02 -12.81 0.54
CA THR A 488 21.61 -12.69 -0.79
C THR A 488 21.05 -11.46 -1.48
N LEU A 489 21.92 -10.54 -1.85
CA LEU A 489 21.56 -9.22 -2.36
C LEU A 489 22.23 -9.03 -3.72
N TRP A 490 21.45 -8.99 -4.80
CA TRP A 490 21.96 -9.05 -6.17
C TRP A 490 21.45 -7.89 -7.04
N ARG A 491 22.35 -7.11 -7.62
CA ARG A 491 22.00 -5.92 -8.44
C ARG A 491 21.12 -4.93 -7.70
N CYS A 492 21.49 -4.63 -6.47
CA CYS A 492 20.92 -3.54 -5.69
C CYS A 492 21.79 -2.28 -5.87
N GLN A 493 21.21 -1.08 -5.83
CA GLN A 493 22.02 0.13 -5.86
C GLN A 493 22.87 0.23 -4.58
N THR A 494 22.23 0.41 -3.42
CA THR A 494 22.89 0.13 -2.14
C THR A 494 22.27 -1.11 -1.52
N ALA A 495 23.06 -2.07 -1.05
CA ALA A 495 22.50 -3.30 -0.51
C ALA A 495 22.05 -3.10 0.94
N VAL A 496 22.94 -2.74 1.86
CA VAL A 496 22.58 -2.43 3.25
C VAL A 496 22.95 -0.99 3.58
N VAL A 497 22.04 -0.21 4.18
CA VAL A 497 22.34 1.10 4.76
C VAL A 497 22.09 1.10 6.26
N LEU A 498 23.09 1.56 7.00
CA LEU A 498 23.05 1.83 8.44
C LEU A 498 23.09 3.36 8.66
N GLY A 499 21.92 4.00 8.63
CA GLY A 499 21.78 5.46 8.67
C GLY A 499 21.92 6.02 10.07
N GLY A 500 23.15 6.20 10.57
CA GLY A 500 23.44 6.82 11.88
C GLY A 500 23.12 5.98 13.11
N GLY A 501 22.54 4.79 12.92
CA GLY A 501 22.18 3.87 14.01
C GLY A 501 23.37 3.13 14.60
N ARG A 502 23.11 2.43 15.71
CA ARG A 502 24.13 1.72 16.51
C ARG A 502 23.73 0.27 16.80
N ASP A 503 24.69 -0.49 17.31
CA ASP A 503 24.53 -1.86 17.78
C ASP A 503 23.98 -2.84 16.72
N PHE A 504 24.17 -2.54 15.43
CA PHE A 504 23.82 -3.47 14.35
C PHE A 504 24.78 -4.65 14.30
N VAL A 505 24.27 -5.82 13.91
CA VAL A 505 25.11 -6.96 13.51
C VAL A 505 24.79 -7.28 12.06
N VAL A 506 25.76 -7.10 11.17
CA VAL A 506 25.65 -7.37 9.74
C VAL A 506 26.65 -8.46 9.36
N GLU A 507 26.16 -9.67 9.15
CA GLU A 507 27.05 -10.81 8.97
C GLU A 507 26.60 -11.85 7.94
N GLN A 508 27.56 -12.54 7.33
CA GLN A 508 27.28 -13.69 6.45
C GLN A 508 26.34 -13.38 5.29
N ASN A 509 26.23 -12.11 4.88
CA ASN A 509 25.47 -11.72 3.69
C ASN A 509 26.35 -11.88 2.44
N VAL A 510 25.70 -12.15 1.31
CA VAL A 510 26.32 -12.23 -0.01
C VAL A 510 25.83 -11.07 -0.85
N PHE A 511 26.74 -10.22 -1.31
CA PHE A 511 26.47 -9.11 -2.20
C PHE A 511 26.99 -9.44 -3.59
N VAL A 512 26.16 -9.28 -4.62
CA VAL A 512 26.53 -9.60 -6.00
C VAL A 512 26.15 -8.43 -6.88
N GLU A 513 27.11 -7.84 -7.60
CA GLU A 513 26.86 -6.74 -8.55
C GLU A 513 26.07 -5.55 -7.96
N CYS A 514 26.23 -5.28 -6.66
CA CYS A 514 25.67 -4.10 -6.03
C CYS A 514 26.59 -2.89 -6.23
N LEU A 515 26.04 -1.68 -6.43
CA LEU A 515 26.87 -0.46 -6.55
C LEU A 515 27.61 -0.18 -5.22
N LEU A 516 26.92 -0.32 -4.09
CA LEU A 516 27.50 -0.28 -2.75
C LEU A 516 26.97 -1.46 -1.92
N ALA A 517 27.85 -2.31 -1.40
CA ALA A 517 27.45 -3.43 -0.55
C ALA A 517 26.88 -2.94 0.79
N ILE A 518 27.65 -2.14 1.54
CA ILE A 518 27.24 -1.63 2.85
C ILE A 518 27.59 -0.15 2.92
N GLY A 519 26.59 0.70 3.14
CA GLY A 519 26.74 2.11 3.48
C GLY A 519 26.46 2.33 4.97
N ALA A 520 27.27 3.16 5.62
CA ALA A 520 27.03 3.62 6.98
C ALA A 520 27.36 5.11 7.06
N ASP A 521 26.56 5.85 7.81
CA ASP A 521 26.78 7.28 8.05
C ASP A 521 26.70 7.61 9.55
N ALA A 522 27.04 8.85 9.88
CA ALA A 522 27.03 9.36 11.25
C ALA A 522 26.04 10.52 11.41
N ARG A 523 24.87 10.45 10.75
CA ARG A 523 23.84 11.50 10.83
C ARG A 523 23.40 11.80 12.27
N GLY A 524 23.55 10.82 13.17
CA GLY A 524 23.23 10.97 14.60
C GLY A 524 24.08 11.99 15.37
N ILE A 525 25.24 12.39 14.84
CA ILE A 525 26.12 13.43 15.41
C ILE A 525 26.27 14.65 14.48
N ASP A 526 25.51 14.70 13.39
CA ASP A 526 25.60 15.80 12.43
C ASP A 526 25.06 17.09 13.05
N THR A 527 25.84 18.16 12.97
CA THR A 527 25.51 19.47 13.54
C THR A 527 24.43 20.24 12.75
N ASN A 528 24.01 19.74 11.58
CA ASN A 528 22.93 20.33 10.81
C ASN A 528 21.64 20.41 11.67
N PRO A 529 20.94 21.56 11.70
CA PRO A 529 19.75 21.73 12.51
C PRO A 529 18.63 20.70 12.24
N GLY A 530 18.48 20.25 11.00
CA GLY A 530 17.52 19.21 10.63
C GLY A 530 17.83 17.90 11.34
N TRP A 531 19.08 17.44 11.27
CA TRP A 531 19.53 16.24 11.97
C TRP A 531 19.43 16.36 13.49
N GLN A 532 19.82 17.51 14.06
CA GLN A 532 19.71 17.75 15.50
C GLN A 532 18.26 17.72 16.01
N ASN A 533 17.29 18.13 15.19
CA ASN A 533 15.88 18.03 15.55
C ASN A 533 15.37 16.59 15.50
N ASN A 534 15.80 15.79 14.53
CA ASN A 534 15.48 14.36 14.48
C ASN A 534 15.96 13.63 15.75
N ILE A 535 17.20 13.89 16.18
CA ILE A 535 17.77 13.24 17.39
C ILE A 535 17.01 13.60 18.67
N LYS A 536 16.51 14.84 18.79
CA LYS A 536 15.65 15.20 19.93
C LYS A 536 14.36 14.36 19.97
N GLY A 537 13.75 14.09 18.83
CA GLY A 537 12.57 13.23 18.74
C GLY A 537 12.85 11.80 19.22
N LEU A 538 14.02 11.25 18.88
CA LEU A 538 14.42 9.89 19.28
C LEU A 538 14.56 9.74 20.80
N TRP A 539 14.96 10.80 21.50
CA TRP A 539 15.05 10.79 22.96
C TRP A 539 13.70 10.57 23.63
N GLU A 540 12.66 11.19 23.10
CA GLU A 540 11.30 11.06 23.64
C GLU A 540 10.75 9.66 23.37
N SER A 541 10.96 9.11 22.16
CA SER A 541 10.61 7.71 21.85
C SER A 541 11.33 6.72 22.77
N LEU A 542 12.62 6.96 23.03
CA LEU A 542 13.43 6.13 23.91
C LEU A 542 12.89 6.13 25.35
N LYS A 543 12.62 7.31 25.92
CA LYS A 543 12.04 7.46 27.26
C LYS A 543 10.64 6.86 27.38
N ALA A 544 9.82 6.97 26.34
CA ALA A 544 8.46 6.44 26.34
C ALA A 544 8.43 4.92 26.61
N MET A 545 9.50 4.22 26.25
CA MET A 545 9.63 2.77 26.47
C MET A 545 10.22 2.39 27.84
N ARG A 546 10.63 3.34 28.69
CA ARG A 546 11.32 3.08 29.96
C ARG A 546 12.48 2.10 29.79
N TYR A 547 13.33 2.40 28.81
CA TYR A 547 14.39 1.51 28.32
C TYR A 547 15.41 1.08 29.38
N ASP A 548 15.55 1.84 30.46
CA ASP A 548 16.43 1.62 31.61
C ASP A 548 15.81 0.70 32.68
N GLU A 549 14.56 0.27 32.49
CA GLU A 549 13.85 -0.65 33.37
C GLU A 549 13.49 -1.98 32.66
N PRO A 550 13.24 -3.07 33.40
CA PRO A 550 12.67 -4.27 32.81
C PRO A 550 11.30 -3.97 32.16
N PRO A 551 11.01 -4.56 30.98
CA PRO A 551 11.75 -5.64 30.33
C PRO A 551 12.91 -5.17 29.42
N TYR A 552 13.01 -3.88 29.09
CA TYR A 552 14.01 -3.39 28.14
C TYR A 552 15.44 -3.50 28.65
N SER A 553 15.72 -3.13 29.90
CA SER A 553 17.08 -3.17 30.44
C SER A 553 17.62 -4.59 30.62
N GLU A 554 16.74 -5.59 30.70
CA GLU A 554 17.10 -7.01 30.73
C GLU A 554 17.26 -7.61 29.33
N ARG A 555 16.37 -7.25 28.40
CA ARG A 555 16.35 -7.84 27.05
C ARG A 555 17.31 -7.15 26.07
N TYR A 556 17.52 -5.85 26.23
CA TYR A 556 18.35 -5.00 25.38
C TYR A 556 19.31 -4.13 26.22
N PRO A 557 20.18 -4.75 27.05
CA PRO A 557 21.05 -4.02 27.98
C PRO A 557 22.00 -3.03 27.29
N GLU A 558 22.30 -3.24 26.01
CA GLU A 558 23.17 -2.36 25.22
C GLU A 558 22.58 -0.96 24.98
N ILE A 559 21.26 -0.76 25.12
CA ILE A 559 20.64 0.56 24.98
C ILE A 559 21.24 1.56 25.95
N ALA A 560 21.64 1.14 27.15
CA ALA A 560 22.26 2.00 28.16
C ALA A 560 23.51 2.75 27.64
N GLY A 561 24.12 2.28 26.55
CA GLY A 561 25.21 2.97 25.86
C GLY A 561 24.83 4.32 25.21
N VAL A 562 23.54 4.69 25.14
CA VAL A 562 23.10 6.00 24.64
C VAL A 562 23.15 7.11 25.70
N ASP A 563 23.07 6.77 26.99
CA ASP A 563 22.93 7.74 28.09
C ASP A 563 24.07 8.75 28.15
N PRO A 564 25.36 8.36 28.02
CA PRO A 564 26.46 9.32 28.09
C PRO A 564 26.41 10.35 26.96
N HIS A 565 25.89 9.97 25.80
CA HIS A 565 25.81 10.82 24.60
C HIS A 565 24.70 11.86 24.73
N TYR A 566 23.53 11.47 25.24
CA TYR A 566 22.46 12.42 25.56
C TYR A 566 22.86 13.37 26.69
N ALA A 567 23.55 12.88 27.72
CA ALA A 567 24.08 13.74 28.78
C ALA A 567 25.09 14.78 28.26
N ALA A 568 25.85 14.45 27.21
CA ALA A 568 26.81 15.35 26.59
C ALA A 568 26.18 16.36 25.60
N GLY A 569 24.98 16.09 25.08
CA GLY A 569 24.26 16.98 24.16
C GLY A 569 24.89 17.12 22.77
N LYS A 570 25.68 16.13 22.32
CA LYS A 570 26.42 16.17 21.04
C LYS A 570 25.86 15.24 19.96
N GLY A 571 24.64 14.75 20.14
CA GLY A 571 24.07 13.68 19.32
C GLY A 571 24.54 12.30 19.75
N VAL A 572 24.08 11.26 19.05
CA VAL A 572 24.38 9.85 19.35
C VAL A 572 25.17 9.24 18.19
N PRO A 573 26.42 8.78 18.40
CA PRO A 573 27.24 8.21 17.35
C PRO A 573 26.82 6.77 16.99
N PRO A 574 27.11 6.31 15.75
CA PRO A 574 26.80 4.97 15.26
C PRO A 574 27.79 3.91 15.79
N GLU A 575 27.89 3.78 17.11
CA GLU A 575 28.85 2.90 17.78
C GLU A 575 28.43 1.42 17.78
N HIS A 576 29.40 0.54 18.03
CA HIS A 576 29.21 -0.92 18.20
C HIS A 576 28.57 -1.67 17.02
N ASN A 577 28.46 -1.04 15.86
CA ASN A 577 28.08 -1.72 14.62
C ASN A 577 29.15 -2.75 14.24
N ARG A 578 28.74 -4.01 14.05
CA ARG A 578 29.61 -5.12 13.66
C ARG A 578 29.29 -5.53 12.23
N VAL A 579 30.28 -5.39 11.35
CA VAL A 579 30.21 -5.85 9.96
C VAL A 579 31.28 -6.92 9.76
N GLU A 580 30.85 -8.19 9.67
CA GLU A 580 31.79 -9.32 9.72
C GLU A 580 31.34 -10.49 8.84
N ARG A 581 32.30 -11.22 8.25
CA ARG A 581 32.03 -12.45 7.48
C ARG A 581 31.06 -12.28 6.30
N ASN A 582 30.90 -11.06 5.76
CA ASN A 582 30.15 -10.85 4.52
C ASN A 582 31.04 -11.08 3.29
N ILE A 583 30.41 -11.45 2.17
CA ILE A 583 31.08 -11.68 0.89
C ILE A 583 30.60 -10.60 -0.09
N CYS A 584 31.53 -9.84 -0.67
CA CYS A 584 31.28 -8.77 -1.63
C CYS A 584 31.84 -9.09 -3.02
#